data_AF-A0A932YUV6-F1
#
_entry.id   AF-A0A932YUV6-F1
#
_cell.length_a   1.000
_cell.length_b   1.000
_cell.length_c   1.000
_cell.angle_alpha   90.00
_cell.angle_beta   90.00
_cell.angle_gamma   90.00
#
_symmetry.space_group_name_H-M   'P 1'
#
loop_
_entity.id
_entity.type
_entity.pdbx_description
1 polymer ?
#
loop_
_entity_poly.entity_id
_entity_poly.type
_entity_poly.pdbx_seq_one_letter_code
_entity_poly.pdbx_strand_id
1 'polypeptide(L)'
;MEVVVNKRRANHLLDVLVGRYKEKVFPFNLPAAYVPQELIPPSIRDDALTLGRFLFFVCTYMRGGIESHTAFRQLIRMWEAHPELFIPREAMRMTEDAIVPILREYIGWDADNAGRFWRINAERLERGWGGDPRALIQNLTSYDEVIRRIAYKPSSTKKPLSLDPNDEGFIGFQHKMASLLIYFYDWEGWLKPRFLYPSPADFHHYRLFIANEAVMVTMDEGREIRYHEKVSGVIRDLTLEYLEKTGADPIDLADAIWLYSLLLCGESPATVVNGAPKEILPLFAEGDEGRSGDSAWSAGQLKRLMRTCGACPLQDTCVYAIPSQPYYRRGTLLLWERERPPLILPPHAREPKVAAPDEEVEEAGQKAFSFSAE
;
A
#
# COMPACT_ATOMS: atom_id res chain seq x y z
N MET A 1 10.42 -13.50 -20.59
CA MET A 1 9.37 -13.21 -19.59
C MET A 1 8.15 -12.69 -20.34
N GLU A 2 7.12 -13.49 -20.32
CA GLU A 2 5.80 -13.19 -20.86
C GLU A 2 4.82 -13.05 -19.70
N VAL A 3 3.87 -12.12 -19.84
CA VAL A 3 2.82 -11.87 -18.86
C VAL A 3 1.49 -12.09 -19.55
N VAL A 4 0.76 -13.11 -19.11
CA VAL A 4 -0.55 -13.47 -19.66
C VAL A 4 -1.64 -13.01 -18.69
N VAL A 5 -2.67 -12.38 -19.23
CA VAL A 5 -3.71 -11.70 -18.46
C VAL A 5 -5.06 -12.36 -18.68
N ASN A 6 -5.71 -12.77 -17.59
CA ASN A 6 -7.10 -13.21 -17.61
C ASN A 6 -8.01 -12.07 -17.14
N LYS A 7 -8.43 -11.20 -18.07
CA LYS A 7 -9.27 -10.03 -17.77
C LYS A 7 -10.60 -10.38 -17.11
N ARG A 8 -11.22 -11.49 -17.50
CA ARG A 8 -12.48 -11.94 -16.89
C ARG A 8 -12.27 -12.25 -15.41
N ARG A 9 -11.19 -12.97 -15.09
CA ARG A 9 -10.85 -13.29 -13.71
C ARG A 9 -10.48 -12.01 -12.95
N ALA A 10 -9.62 -11.15 -13.51
CA ALA A 10 -9.25 -9.86 -12.91
C ALA A 10 -10.49 -9.04 -12.51
N ASN A 11 -11.43 -8.82 -13.44
CA ASN A 11 -12.67 -8.09 -13.17
C ASN A 11 -13.51 -8.75 -12.07
N HIS A 12 -13.65 -10.08 -12.08
CA HIS A 12 -14.36 -10.80 -11.03
C HIS A 12 -13.73 -10.59 -9.64
N LEU A 13 -12.40 -10.64 -9.54
CA LEU A 13 -11.71 -10.38 -8.26
C LEU A 13 -12.03 -8.97 -7.75
N LEU A 14 -11.92 -7.97 -8.65
CA LEU A 14 -12.15 -6.57 -8.31
C LEU A 14 -13.61 -6.31 -7.92
N ASP A 15 -14.57 -6.87 -8.65
CA ASP A 15 -16.01 -6.77 -8.33
C ASP A 15 -16.32 -7.32 -6.93
N VAL A 16 -15.77 -8.49 -6.59
CA VAL A 16 -15.96 -9.10 -5.27
C VAL A 16 -15.37 -8.23 -4.17
N LEU A 17 -14.18 -7.66 -4.36
CA LEU A 17 -13.53 -6.84 -3.34
C LEU A 17 -14.21 -5.48 -3.17
N VAL A 18 -14.46 -4.74 -4.26
CA VAL A 18 -15.08 -3.41 -4.22
C VAL A 18 -16.51 -3.51 -3.69
N GLY A 19 -17.30 -4.49 -4.14
CA GLY A 19 -18.66 -4.70 -3.62
C GLY A 19 -18.67 -4.91 -2.10
N ARG A 20 -17.82 -5.82 -1.61
CA ARG A 20 -17.71 -6.10 -0.17
C ARG A 20 -17.19 -4.92 0.64
N TYR A 21 -16.25 -4.13 0.08
CA TYR A 21 -15.72 -2.94 0.74
C TYR A 21 -16.80 -1.88 0.93
N LYS A 22 -17.61 -1.64 -0.10
CA LYS A 22 -18.74 -0.71 -0.06
C LYS A 22 -19.84 -1.16 0.90
N GLU A 23 -20.15 -2.45 0.92
CA GLU A 23 -21.12 -3.04 1.84
C GLU A 23 -20.58 -3.16 3.27
N LYS A 24 -19.29 -2.85 3.51
CA LYS A 24 -18.60 -3.01 4.80
C LYS A 24 -18.88 -4.39 5.40
N VAL A 25 -18.71 -5.44 4.59
CA VAL A 25 -18.79 -6.84 5.02
C VAL A 25 -17.40 -7.46 5.10
N PHE A 26 -17.31 -8.66 5.67
CA PHE A 26 -16.04 -9.36 5.86
C PHE A 26 -15.18 -9.40 4.58
N PRO A 27 -13.86 -9.07 4.66
CA PRO A 27 -13.09 -8.75 5.88
C PRO A 27 -13.12 -7.27 6.32
N PHE A 28 -13.82 -6.40 5.59
CA PHE A 28 -13.77 -4.94 5.78
C PHE A 28 -14.60 -4.43 6.96
N ASN A 29 -15.33 -5.31 7.65
CA ASN A 29 -16.02 -5.02 8.90
C ASN A 29 -15.19 -5.36 10.15
N LEU A 30 -13.97 -5.88 9.98
CA LEU A 30 -13.10 -6.18 11.10
C LEU A 30 -12.59 -4.89 11.75
N PRO A 31 -12.41 -4.82 13.08
CA PRO A 31 -11.85 -3.64 13.74
C PRO A 31 -10.45 -3.23 13.24
N ALA A 32 -9.70 -4.18 12.68
CA ALA A 32 -8.39 -3.93 12.09
C ALA A 32 -8.45 -3.37 10.65
N ALA A 33 -9.65 -3.21 10.07
CA ALA A 33 -9.86 -2.76 8.69
C ALA A 33 -9.82 -1.23 8.58
N TYR A 34 -8.63 -0.65 8.77
CA TYR A 34 -8.40 0.79 8.65
C TYR A 34 -7.13 1.07 7.84
N VAL A 35 -7.13 2.17 7.08
CA VAL A 35 -5.98 2.58 6.27
C VAL A 35 -4.96 3.36 7.11
N PRO A 36 -3.66 3.36 6.76
CA PRO A 36 -2.63 4.03 7.54
C PRO A 36 -2.84 5.53 7.73
N GLN A 37 -3.52 6.19 6.79
CA GLN A 37 -3.82 7.63 6.84
C GLN A 37 -4.69 7.98 8.06
N GLU A 38 -5.53 7.06 8.54
CA GLU A 38 -6.34 7.26 9.75
C GLU A 38 -5.48 7.39 11.02
N LEU A 39 -4.21 6.97 10.98
CA LEU A 39 -3.28 7.15 12.11
C LEU A 39 -2.76 8.57 12.25
N ILE A 40 -2.91 9.43 11.23
CA ILE A 40 -2.35 10.79 11.25
C ILE A 40 -3.10 11.64 12.28
N PRO A 41 -2.40 12.18 13.31
CA PRO A 41 -3.04 12.96 14.36
C PRO A 41 -3.54 14.32 13.86
N PRO A 42 -4.53 14.94 14.55
CA PRO A 42 -5.02 16.29 14.22
C PRO A 42 -3.91 17.34 14.11
N SER A 43 -2.86 17.26 14.92
CA SER A 43 -1.71 18.18 14.88
C SER A 43 -0.99 18.23 13.52
N ILE A 44 -1.06 17.16 12.72
CA ILE A 44 -0.56 17.12 11.35
C ILE A 44 -1.71 17.41 10.37
N ARG A 45 -2.89 16.85 10.63
CA ARG A 45 -4.03 16.81 9.70
C ARG A 45 -4.76 18.16 9.54
N ASP A 46 -4.81 18.98 10.59
CA ASP A 46 -5.58 20.24 10.62
C ASP A 46 -4.93 21.35 9.78
N ASP A 47 -3.62 21.26 9.50
CA ASP A 47 -2.94 22.15 8.55
C ASP A 47 -2.65 21.41 7.24
N ALA A 48 -3.40 21.75 6.19
CA ALA A 48 -3.30 21.08 4.89
C ALA A 48 -1.90 21.16 4.25
N LEU A 49 -1.12 22.21 4.53
CA LEU A 49 0.27 22.30 4.04
C LEU A 49 1.18 21.31 4.77
N THR A 50 1.08 21.24 6.10
CA THR A 50 1.79 20.27 6.94
C THR A 50 1.43 18.85 6.56
N LEU A 51 0.13 18.54 6.42
CA LEU A 51 -0.34 17.22 5.99
C LEU A 51 0.19 16.85 4.60
N GLY A 52 0.13 17.77 3.63
CA GLY A 52 0.66 17.54 2.29
C GLY A 52 2.16 17.22 2.30
N ARG A 53 2.94 17.98 3.06
CA ARG A 53 4.38 17.72 3.28
C ARG A 53 4.63 16.37 3.93
N PHE A 54 3.89 16.06 4.99
CA PHE A 54 3.97 14.78 5.67
C PHE A 54 3.73 13.61 4.71
N LEU A 55 2.63 13.63 3.96
CA LEU A 55 2.29 12.59 2.99
C LEU A 55 3.33 12.45 1.86
N PHE A 56 3.89 13.56 1.38
CA PHE A 56 4.97 13.55 0.40
C PHE A 56 6.23 12.82 0.91
N PHE A 57 6.63 13.09 2.15
CA PHE A 57 7.78 12.43 2.77
C PHE A 57 7.49 10.97 3.16
N VAL A 58 6.26 10.65 3.55
CA VAL A 58 5.78 9.27 3.67
C VAL A 58 5.98 8.51 2.36
N CYS A 59 5.61 9.08 1.21
CA CYS A 59 5.87 8.45 -0.10
C CYS A 59 7.38 8.28 -0.35
N THR A 60 8.21 9.27 -0.04
CA THR A 60 9.67 9.17 -0.20
C THR A 60 10.25 7.98 0.58
N TYR A 61 9.70 7.71 1.77
CA TYR A 61 10.10 6.57 2.59
C TYR A 61 9.54 5.24 2.09
N MET A 62 8.25 5.17 1.75
CA MET A 62 7.51 3.94 1.39
C MET A 62 7.82 3.39 -0.01
N ARG A 63 8.98 3.74 -0.59
CA ARG A 63 9.46 3.23 -1.89
C ARG A 63 9.59 1.69 -1.91
N GLY A 64 9.82 1.04 -0.77
CA GLY A 64 9.83 -0.41 -0.65
C GLY A 64 10.25 -0.90 0.73
N GLY A 65 10.04 -2.20 1.00
CA GLY A 65 10.64 -2.88 2.15
C GLY A 65 10.05 -2.56 3.53
N ILE A 66 8.94 -1.81 3.60
CA ILE A 66 8.24 -1.51 4.86
C ILE A 66 6.72 -1.64 4.73
N GLU A 67 6.10 -2.09 5.82
CA GLU A 67 4.65 -2.17 6.02
C GLU A 67 4.08 -0.78 6.34
N SER A 68 2.97 -0.41 5.68
CA SER A 68 2.47 0.96 5.67
C SER A 68 2.10 1.51 7.05
N HIS A 69 1.41 0.76 7.92
CA HIS A 69 1.10 1.22 9.28
C HIS A 69 2.37 1.46 10.09
N THR A 70 3.38 0.60 9.95
CA THR A 70 4.70 0.81 10.58
C THR A 70 5.36 2.09 10.10
N ALA A 71 5.34 2.34 8.78
CA ALA A 71 5.91 3.57 8.21
C ALA A 71 5.23 4.84 8.74
N PHE A 72 3.89 4.85 8.78
CA PHE A 72 3.14 6.00 9.33
C PHE A 72 3.45 6.22 10.81
N ARG A 73 3.44 5.18 11.65
CA ARG A 73 3.76 5.31 13.08
C ARG A 73 5.17 5.84 13.32
N GLN A 74 6.15 5.36 12.56
CA GLN A 74 7.54 5.83 12.67
C GLN A 74 7.69 7.27 12.23
N LEU A 75 7.05 7.67 11.13
CA LEU A 75 7.15 9.02 10.60
C LEU A 75 6.36 10.04 11.43
N ILE A 76 5.24 9.66 12.05
CA ILE A 76 4.54 10.52 13.02
C ILE A 76 5.48 10.85 14.18
N ARG A 77 6.10 9.83 14.78
CA ARG A 77 7.08 10.03 15.87
C ARG A 77 8.27 10.87 15.44
N MET A 78 8.74 10.68 14.20
CA MET A 78 9.83 11.48 13.65
C MET A 78 9.40 12.93 13.42
N TRP A 79 8.18 13.18 12.96
CA TRP A 79 7.64 14.52 12.77
C TRP A 79 7.47 15.26 14.10
N GLU A 80 7.03 14.56 15.16
CA GLU A 80 6.91 15.13 16.50
C GLU A 80 8.27 15.58 17.08
N ALA A 81 9.34 14.81 16.81
CA ALA A 81 10.68 15.10 17.31
C ALA A 81 11.48 16.05 16.40
N HIS A 82 11.28 15.95 15.09
CA HIS A 82 12.07 16.62 14.04
C HIS A 82 11.17 17.19 12.93
N PRO A 83 10.25 18.13 13.25
CA PRO A 83 9.33 18.69 12.25
C PRO A 83 10.06 19.42 11.11
N GLU A 84 11.29 19.92 11.35
CA GLU A 84 12.13 20.57 10.36
C GLU A 84 12.47 19.66 9.16
N LEU A 85 12.56 18.34 9.37
CA LEU A 85 12.80 17.38 8.28
C LEU A 85 11.65 17.29 7.28
N PHE A 86 10.46 17.76 7.66
CA PHE A 86 9.27 17.75 6.83
C PHE A 86 8.99 19.12 6.19
N ILE A 87 9.81 20.13 6.47
CA ILE A 87 9.71 21.45 5.85
C ILE A 87 10.76 21.51 4.73
N PRO A 88 10.38 21.52 3.44
CA PRO A 88 11.34 21.38 2.33
C PRO A 88 12.49 22.39 2.38
N ARG A 89 12.18 23.65 2.69
CA ARG A 89 13.17 24.73 2.88
C ARG A 89 14.22 24.43 3.95
N GLU A 90 13.85 23.80 5.04
CA GLU A 90 14.77 23.49 6.13
C GLU A 90 15.53 22.19 5.83
N ALA A 91 14.82 21.15 5.41
CA ALA A 91 15.41 19.86 5.03
C ALA A 91 16.46 20.00 3.90
N MET A 92 16.25 20.88 2.92
CA MET A 92 17.22 21.09 1.83
C MET A 92 18.52 21.77 2.29
N ARG A 93 18.50 22.48 3.43
CA ARG A 93 19.68 23.16 4.01
C ARG A 93 20.48 22.25 4.92
N MET A 94 19.90 21.14 5.37
CA MET A 94 20.59 20.13 6.16
C MET A 94 21.52 19.31 5.27
N THR A 95 22.65 18.88 5.83
CA THR A 95 23.55 17.94 5.15
C THR A 95 23.02 16.52 5.28
N GLU A 96 23.43 15.63 4.36
CA GLU A 96 23.09 14.21 4.46
C GLU A 96 23.61 13.60 5.78
N ASP A 97 24.81 14.01 6.22
CA ASP A 97 25.40 13.61 7.51
C ASP A 97 24.58 14.04 8.74
N ALA A 98 23.77 15.09 8.62
CA ALA A 98 22.85 15.52 9.68
C ALA A 98 21.51 14.77 9.64
N ILE A 99 21.00 14.48 8.44
CA ILE A 99 19.71 13.81 8.24
C ILE A 99 19.80 12.31 8.55
N VAL A 100 20.85 11.63 8.08
CA VAL A 100 20.98 10.17 8.16
C VAL A 100 20.93 9.64 9.59
N PRO A 101 21.60 10.23 10.61
CA PRO A 101 21.49 9.77 11.98
C PRO A 101 20.06 9.80 12.53
N ILE A 102 19.31 10.87 12.24
CA ILE A 102 17.91 11.00 12.64
C ILE A 102 17.10 9.91 11.95
N LEU A 103 17.19 9.79 10.62
CA LEU A 103 16.49 8.75 9.89
C LEU A 103 16.82 7.35 10.42
N ARG A 104 18.08 7.07 10.74
CA ARG A 104 18.48 5.75 11.27
C ARG A 104 17.79 5.41 12.59
N GLU A 105 17.52 6.40 13.44
CA GLU A 105 16.79 6.21 14.71
C GLU A 105 15.33 5.78 14.48
N TYR A 106 14.66 6.34 13.47
CA TYR A 106 13.22 6.11 13.25
C TYR A 106 12.92 5.06 12.19
N ILE A 107 13.67 5.07 11.07
CA ILE A 107 13.38 4.29 9.86
C ILE A 107 14.40 3.17 9.57
N GLY A 108 15.54 3.15 10.28
CA GLY A 108 16.46 2.01 10.31
C GLY A 108 17.26 1.77 9.02
N TRP A 109 17.06 0.60 8.40
CA TRP A 109 18.00 -0.04 7.47
C TRP A 109 18.25 0.70 6.14
N ASP A 110 17.34 1.57 5.71
CA ASP A 110 17.44 2.32 4.44
C ASP A 110 17.75 3.82 4.65
N ALA A 111 18.23 4.18 5.86
CA ALA A 111 18.47 5.56 6.26
C ALA A 111 19.47 6.30 5.36
N ASP A 112 20.52 5.63 4.89
CA ASP A 112 21.55 6.26 4.05
C ASP A 112 20.98 6.72 2.69
N ASN A 113 20.30 5.83 1.95
CA ASN A 113 19.63 6.22 0.70
C ASN A 113 18.47 7.19 0.98
N ALA A 114 17.71 6.95 2.06
CA ALA A 114 16.59 7.80 2.41
C ALA A 114 17.04 9.22 2.71
N GLY A 115 18.16 9.44 3.41
CA GLY A 115 18.67 10.77 3.74
C GLY A 115 19.03 11.58 2.50
N ARG A 116 19.74 10.93 1.55
CA ARG A 116 20.00 11.52 0.24
C ARG A 116 18.71 11.89 -0.49
N PHE A 117 17.73 11.00 -0.55
CA PHE A 117 16.47 11.24 -1.27
C PHE A 117 15.64 12.31 -0.60
N TRP A 118 15.62 12.34 0.74
CA TRP A 118 14.94 13.36 1.55
C TRP A 118 15.40 14.75 1.16
N ARG A 119 16.72 14.98 1.23
CA ARG A 119 17.33 16.29 0.93
C ARG A 119 17.10 16.72 -0.51
N ILE A 120 17.35 15.82 -1.48
CA ILE A 120 17.21 16.16 -2.90
C ILE A 120 15.74 16.40 -3.27
N ASN A 121 14.81 15.58 -2.77
CA ASN A 121 13.39 15.77 -3.04
C ASN A 121 12.86 17.04 -2.36
N ALA A 122 13.35 17.39 -1.17
CA ALA A 122 13.06 18.67 -0.51
C ALA A 122 13.54 19.86 -1.36
N GLU A 123 14.77 19.82 -1.87
CA GLU A 123 15.32 20.85 -2.76
C GLU A 123 14.48 21.00 -4.04
N ARG A 124 14.13 19.87 -4.69
CA ARG A 124 13.28 19.89 -5.89
C ARG A 124 11.90 20.46 -5.59
N LEU A 125 11.31 20.06 -4.47
CA LEU A 125 10.00 20.52 -4.06
C LEU A 125 9.99 22.03 -3.76
N GLU A 126 11.00 22.53 -3.05
CA GLU A 126 11.16 23.96 -2.79
C GLU A 126 11.36 24.76 -4.09
N ARG A 127 12.27 24.29 -4.96
CA ARG A 127 12.65 24.99 -6.20
C ARG A 127 11.52 25.02 -7.23
N GLY A 128 10.81 23.91 -7.43
CA GLY A 128 9.77 23.79 -8.44
C GLY A 128 8.38 24.23 -7.97
N TRP A 129 8.10 24.10 -6.66
CA TRP A 129 6.74 24.21 -6.12
C TRP A 129 6.66 24.98 -4.79
N GLY A 130 7.70 25.75 -4.44
CA GLY A 130 7.71 26.60 -3.24
C GLY A 130 7.56 25.82 -1.93
N GLY A 131 7.87 24.51 -1.94
CA GLY A 131 7.78 23.65 -0.77
C GLY A 131 6.35 23.21 -0.43
N ASP A 132 5.38 23.44 -1.31
CA ASP A 132 4.00 22.97 -1.17
C ASP A 132 3.74 21.82 -2.16
N PRO A 133 3.69 20.56 -1.68
CA PRO A 133 3.50 19.43 -2.57
C PRO A 133 2.06 19.28 -3.07
N ARG A 134 1.10 20.08 -2.59
CA ARG A 134 -0.24 20.19 -3.19
C ARG A 134 -0.21 20.95 -4.51
N ALA A 135 0.80 21.79 -4.75
CA ALA A 135 0.99 22.42 -6.05
C ALA A 135 1.27 21.40 -7.16
N LEU A 136 1.74 20.18 -6.82
CA LEU A 136 1.94 19.10 -7.78
C LEU A 136 0.64 18.68 -8.48
N ILE A 137 -0.49 18.77 -7.78
CA ILE A 137 -1.80 18.34 -8.31
C ILE A 137 -2.64 19.47 -8.88
N GLN A 138 -2.16 20.71 -8.80
CA GLN A 138 -2.86 21.83 -9.42
C GLN A 138 -2.88 21.67 -10.93
N ASN A 139 -4.08 21.84 -11.50
CA ASN A 139 -4.35 21.76 -12.93
C ASN A 139 -3.93 20.42 -13.56
N LEU A 140 -3.91 19.33 -12.78
CA LEU A 140 -3.79 17.99 -13.36
C LEU A 140 -5.15 17.56 -13.90
N THR A 141 -5.12 16.99 -15.11
CA THR A 141 -6.33 16.53 -15.81
C THR A 141 -6.32 15.03 -16.09
N SER A 142 -5.16 14.37 -15.96
CA SER A 142 -5.03 12.95 -16.22
C SER A 142 -3.89 12.30 -15.43
N TYR A 143 -3.94 10.98 -15.34
CA TYR A 143 -2.89 10.19 -14.73
C TYR A 143 -1.56 10.24 -15.54
N ASP A 144 -1.60 10.42 -16.86
CA ASP A 144 -0.38 10.60 -17.64
C ASP A 144 0.38 11.89 -17.25
N GLU A 145 -0.36 12.95 -16.91
CA GLU A 145 0.26 14.19 -16.41
C GLU A 145 0.88 13.99 -15.03
N VAL A 146 0.26 13.19 -14.16
CA VAL A 146 0.82 12.77 -12.87
C VAL A 146 2.19 12.13 -13.09
N ILE A 147 2.26 11.12 -13.95
CA ILE A 147 3.51 10.40 -14.23
C ILE A 147 4.55 11.35 -14.83
N ARG A 148 4.16 12.20 -15.78
CA ARG A 148 5.06 13.18 -16.38
C ARG A 148 5.65 14.13 -15.34
N ARG A 149 4.88 14.55 -14.33
CA ARG A 149 5.30 15.57 -13.35
C ARG A 149 6.03 14.98 -12.14
N ILE A 150 5.63 13.81 -11.67
CA ILE A 150 6.06 13.26 -10.38
C ILE A 150 7.11 12.15 -10.56
N ALA A 151 6.94 11.27 -11.55
CA ALA A 151 7.82 10.13 -11.70
C ALA A 151 9.24 10.58 -12.10
N TYR A 152 10.24 10.01 -11.43
CA TYR A 152 11.63 10.30 -11.67
C TYR A 152 12.05 9.89 -13.07
N LYS A 153 12.64 10.83 -13.79
CA LYS A 153 13.25 10.58 -15.10
C LYS A 153 14.76 10.63 -14.92
N PRO A 154 15.46 9.50 -14.80
CA PRO A 154 16.92 9.52 -14.83
C PRO A 154 17.33 10.14 -16.17
N SER A 155 18.12 11.20 -16.14
CA SER A 155 18.66 11.82 -17.35
C SER A 155 19.56 10.82 -18.07
N SER A 156 19.00 10.02 -18.98
CA SER A 156 19.79 9.21 -19.89
C SER A 156 20.50 10.16 -20.85
N THR A 157 21.83 10.18 -20.78
CA THR A 157 22.74 10.83 -21.75
C THR A 157 22.57 12.34 -22.00
N LYS A 158 23.49 13.15 -21.46
CA LYS A 158 23.94 14.44 -22.04
C LYS A 158 22.85 15.46 -22.45
N LYS A 159 21.62 15.40 -21.95
CA LYS A 159 20.75 16.57 -21.99
C LYS A 159 21.18 17.49 -20.85
N PRO A 160 21.43 18.79 -21.09
CA PRO A 160 21.58 19.72 -19.99
C PRO A 160 20.37 19.54 -19.06
N LEU A 161 20.61 19.59 -17.74
CA LEU A 161 19.55 19.70 -16.73
C LEU A 161 18.40 20.50 -17.34
N SER A 162 17.19 19.93 -17.39
CA SER A 162 16.04 20.68 -17.88
C SER A 162 16.03 22.01 -17.14
N LEU A 163 15.96 23.11 -17.88
CA LEU A 163 15.80 24.43 -17.28
C LEU A 163 14.45 24.54 -16.55
N ASP A 164 13.54 23.62 -16.84
CA ASP A 164 12.31 23.43 -16.08
C ASP A 164 12.52 22.41 -14.94
N PRO A 165 12.57 22.85 -13.67
CA PRO A 165 12.66 21.95 -12.53
C PRO A 165 11.47 20.96 -12.45
N ASN A 166 10.36 21.22 -13.16
CA ASN A 166 9.21 20.32 -13.24
C ASN A 166 9.44 19.06 -14.11
N ASP A 167 10.52 19.01 -14.89
CA ASP A 167 10.77 17.87 -15.80
C ASP A 167 11.56 16.73 -15.16
N GLU A 168 12.21 16.95 -14.01
CA GLU A 168 13.11 15.98 -13.37
C GLU A 168 12.36 14.88 -12.56
N GLY A 169 11.15 15.18 -12.08
CA GLY A 169 10.44 14.35 -11.10
C GLY A 169 11.18 14.20 -9.77
N PHE A 170 10.77 13.26 -8.92
CA PHE A 170 11.34 13.09 -7.57
C PHE A 170 12.08 11.76 -7.42
N ILE A 171 13.30 11.77 -6.87
CA ILE A 171 14.10 10.55 -6.71
C ILE A 171 13.33 9.52 -5.88
N GLY A 172 13.28 8.28 -6.36
CA GLY A 172 12.52 7.19 -5.75
C GLY A 172 11.04 7.16 -6.15
N PHE A 173 10.52 8.20 -6.80
CA PHE A 173 9.16 8.18 -7.32
C PHE A 173 9.14 7.48 -8.67
N GLN A 174 8.56 6.30 -8.72
CA GLN A 174 8.19 5.60 -9.96
C GLN A 174 6.66 5.53 -10.03
N HIS A 175 6.08 4.82 -11.02
CA HIS A 175 4.63 4.74 -11.19
C HIS A 175 3.88 4.40 -9.89
N LYS A 176 4.31 3.37 -9.13
CA LYS A 176 3.73 3.03 -7.82
C LYS A 176 3.65 4.25 -6.89
N MET A 177 4.76 4.98 -6.75
CA MET A 177 4.85 6.08 -5.80
C MET A 177 4.08 7.31 -6.27
N ALA A 178 4.02 7.54 -7.58
CA ALA A 178 3.19 8.57 -8.17
C ALA A 178 1.69 8.26 -7.96
N SER A 179 1.25 7.02 -8.22
CA SER A 179 -0.11 6.57 -7.88
C SER A 179 -0.40 6.73 -6.39
N LEU A 180 0.54 6.36 -5.51
CA LEU A 180 0.35 6.43 -4.06
C LEU A 180 0.16 7.87 -3.59
N LEU A 181 0.95 8.81 -4.11
CA LEU A 181 0.84 10.22 -3.74
C LEU A 181 -0.51 10.80 -4.20
N ILE A 182 -0.94 10.50 -5.43
CA ILE A 182 -2.26 10.93 -5.92
C ILE A 182 -3.38 10.31 -5.11
N TYR A 183 -3.28 9.02 -4.78
CA TYR A 183 -4.22 8.34 -3.92
C TYR A 183 -4.35 9.04 -2.56
N PHE A 184 -3.25 9.41 -1.90
CA PHE A 184 -3.30 10.14 -0.64
C PHE A 184 -3.97 11.50 -0.78
N TYR A 185 -3.70 12.23 -1.87
CA TYR A 185 -4.32 13.54 -2.08
C TYR A 185 -5.78 13.47 -2.50
N ASP A 186 -6.20 12.44 -3.22
CA ASP A 186 -7.61 12.19 -3.52
C ASP A 186 -8.36 11.78 -2.25
N TRP A 187 -7.74 10.96 -1.39
CA TRP A 187 -8.29 10.57 -0.09
C TRP A 187 -8.57 11.78 0.80
N GLU A 188 -7.70 12.80 0.78
CA GLU A 188 -7.92 14.10 1.46
C GLU A 188 -8.82 15.08 0.67
N GLY A 189 -9.35 14.68 -0.49
CA GLY A 189 -10.27 15.47 -1.30
C GLY A 189 -9.61 16.66 -2.04
N TRP A 190 -8.29 16.62 -2.25
CA TRP A 190 -7.53 17.71 -2.89
C TRP A 190 -7.40 17.56 -4.40
N LEU A 191 -7.66 16.38 -4.97
CA LEU A 191 -7.56 16.14 -6.41
C LEU A 191 -8.72 16.81 -7.18
N LYS A 192 -8.49 18.00 -7.74
CA LYS A 192 -9.51 18.81 -8.44
C LYS A 192 -8.97 19.39 -9.76
N PRO A 193 -9.60 19.10 -10.93
CA PRO A 193 -10.70 18.16 -11.10
C PRO A 193 -10.26 16.74 -10.77
N ARG A 194 -11.21 15.93 -10.27
CA ARG A 194 -10.94 14.53 -9.99
C ARG A 194 -10.93 13.75 -11.30
N PHE A 195 -9.95 12.86 -11.48
CA PHE A 195 -9.81 11.98 -12.64
C PHE A 195 -9.48 10.55 -12.19
N LEU A 196 -9.67 9.57 -13.07
CA LEU A 196 -9.36 8.18 -12.76
C LEU A 196 -7.84 7.94 -12.81
N TYR A 197 -7.34 7.16 -11.85
CA TYR A 197 -5.95 6.74 -11.78
C TYR A 197 -5.90 5.29 -11.28
N PRO A 198 -4.88 4.51 -11.68
CA PRO A 198 -4.75 3.13 -11.23
C PRO A 198 -4.37 3.08 -9.75
N SER A 199 -4.73 1.96 -9.11
CA SER A 199 -4.29 1.67 -7.76
C SER A 199 -2.75 1.59 -7.67
N PRO A 200 -2.11 1.98 -6.54
CA PRO A 200 -0.66 1.93 -6.36
C PRO A 200 -0.11 0.49 -6.38
N ALA A 201 0.10 -0.06 -7.58
CA ALA A 201 0.45 -1.47 -7.77
C ALA A 201 1.77 -1.85 -7.09
N ASP A 202 1.67 -2.75 -6.11
CA ASP A 202 2.76 -3.21 -5.27
C ASP A 202 2.58 -4.70 -4.88
N PHE A 203 3.24 -5.13 -3.82
CA PHE A 203 3.13 -6.50 -3.32
C PHE A 203 1.70 -6.95 -3.02
N HIS A 204 0.85 -6.07 -2.47
CA HIS A 204 -0.53 -6.44 -2.17
C HIS A 204 -1.31 -6.81 -3.42
N HIS A 205 -0.98 -6.15 -4.53
CA HIS A 205 -1.55 -6.42 -5.83
C HIS A 205 -1.02 -7.70 -6.45
N TYR A 206 0.30 -7.92 -6.40
CA TYR A 206 0.89 -9.19 -6.86
C TYR A 206 0.23 -10.36 -6.13
N ARG A 207 0.08 -10.23 -4.82
CA ARG A 207 -0.59 -11.24 -4.01
C ARG A 207 -2.05 -11.48 -4.45
N LEU A 208 -2.81 -10.45 -4.81
CA LEU A 208 -4.18 -10.64 -5.28
C LEU A 208 -4.21 -11.26 -6.68
N PHE A 209 -3.57 -10.62 -7.65
CA PHE A 209 -3.72 -10.95 -9.07
C PHE A 209 -2.96 -12.22 -9.46
N ILE A 210 -1.76 -12.45 -8.93
CA ILE A 210 -0.97 -13.65 -9.24
C ILE A 210 -1.51 -14.85 -8.49
N ALA A 211 -1.86 -14.71 -7.20
CA ALA A 211 -2.39 -15.84 -6.43
C ALA A 211 -3.68 -16.42 -7.01
N ASN A 212 -4.48 -15.59 -7.68
CA ASN A 212 -5.70 -16.01 -8.35
C ASN A 212 -5.50 -16.27 -9.85
N GLU A 213 -4.26 -16.19 -10.38
CA GLU A 213 -3.96 -16.34 -11.81
C GLU A 213 -4.75 -15.38 -12.72
N ALA A 214 -5.14 -14.22 -12.21
CA ALA A 214 -5.62 -13.12 -13.05
C ALA A 214 -4.46 -12.53 -13.87
N VAL A 215 -3.25 -12.58 -13.31
CA VAL A 215 -1.99 -12.30 -13.99
C VAL A 215 -1.09 -13.52 -13.82
N MET A 216 -0.73 -14.15 -14.92
CA MET A 216 0.20 -15.28 -14.98
C MET A 216 1.52 -14.79 -15.56
N VAL A 217 2.63 -15.21 -14.98
CA VAL A 217 3.96 -14.81 -15.45
C VAL A 217 4.73 -16.06 -15.85
N THR A 218 5.10 -16.15 -17.12
CA THR A 218 5.94 -17.23 -17.66
C THR A 218 7.36 -16.71 -17.89
N MET A 219 8.34 -17.51 -17.49
CA MET A 219 9.76 -17.20 -17.67
C MET A 219 10.35 -18.01 -18.79
N ASP A 220 11.25 -17.37 -19.56
CA ASP A 220 12.14 -18.11 -20.44
C ASP A 220 13.14 -18.82 -19.54
N GLU A 221 13.44 -20.10 -19.80
CA GLU A 221 14.34 -20.92 -18.99
C GLU A 221 15.63 -20.16 -18.62
N GLY A 222 15.97 -20.15 -17.33
CA GLY A 222 17.23 -19.57 -16.83
C GLY A 222 17.27 -18.05 -16.65
N ARG A 223 16.14 -17.33 -16.72
CA ARG A 223 16.07 -15.90 -16.35
C ARG A 223 15.28 -15.67 -15.05
N GLU A 224 15.75 -14.74 -14.23
CA GLU A 224 15.09 -14.28 -13.00
C GLU A 224 14.09 -13.16 -13.32
N ILE A 225 12.92 -13.16 -12.68
CA ILE A 225 12.08 -11.96 -12.60
C ILE A 225 12.72 -11.11 -11.52
N ARG A 226 12.85 -9.79 -11.66
CA ARG A 226 13.08 -8.88 -10.50
C ARG A 226 11.85 -8.00 -10.39
N TYR A 227 11.75 -7.10 -9.40
CA TYR A 227 10.71 -6.07 -9.43
C TYR A 227 10.59 -5.54 -10.87
N HIS A 228 9.48 -5.89 -11.55
CA HIS A 228 9.38 -5.65 -12.96
C HIS A 228 8.15 -4.82 -13.22
N GLU A 229 8.41 -3.64 -13.75
CA GLU A 229 7.43 -2.76 -14.34
C GLU A 229 6.52 -3.48 -15.37
N LYS A 230 6.96 -4.61 -15.95
CA LYS A 230 6.16 -5.45 -16.84
C LYS A 230 5.00 -6.17 -16.14
N VAL A 231 5.09 -6.42 -14.83
CA VAL A 231 4.00 -7.01 -14.04
C VAL A 231 3.16 -5.90 -13.41
N SER A 232 3.80 -4.91 -12.77
CA SER A 232 3.07 -3.83 -12.11
C SER A 232 2.36 -2.90 -13.10
N GLY A 233 2.91 -2.69 -14.30
CA GLY A 233 2.27 -1.95 -15.39
C GLY A 233 0.98 -2.62 -15.83
N VAL A 234 1.04 -3.92 -16.13
CA VAL A 234 -0.15 -4.72 -16.49
C VAL A 234 -1.23 -4.66 -15.41
N ILE A 235 -0.86 -4.75 -14.14
CA ILE A 235 -1.80 -4.63 -13.03
C ILE A 235 -2.42 -3.22 -12.97
N ARG A 236 -1.62 -2.17 -13.15
CA ARG A 236 -2.14 -0.79 -13.20
C ARG A 236 -3.14 -0.63 -14.33
N ASP A 237 -2.80 -1.12 -15.52
CA ASP A 237 -3.68 -1.07 -16.69
C ASP A 237 -5.01 -1.81 -16.41
N LEU A 238 -4.95 -2.99 -15.78
CA LEU A 238 -6.15 -3.73 -15.37
C LEU A 238 -7.01 -2.95 -14.38
N THR A 239 -6.39 -2.31 -13.38
CA THR A 239 -7.15 -1.52 -12.39
C THR A 239 -7.75 -0.27 -13.01
N LEU A 240 -7.04 0.40 -13.94
CA LEU A 240 -7.57 1.58 -14.62
C LEU A 240 -8.71 1.21 -15.58
N GLU A 241 -8.54 0.16 -16.39
CA GLU A 241 -9.59 -0.35 -17.29
C GLU A 241 -10.85 -0.76 -16.50
N TYR A 242 -10.67 -1.36 -15.31
CA TYR A 242 -11.77 -1.68 -14.41
C TYR A 242 -12.53 -0.43 -13.94
N LEU A 243 -11.80 0.61 -13.50
CA LEU A 243 -12.38 1.88 -13.06
C LEU A 243 -13.15 2.56 -14.19
N GLU A 244 -12.56 2.63 -15.38
CA GLU A 244 -13.18 3.21 -16.58
C GLU A 244 -14.47 2.49 -16.97
N LYS A 245 -14.46 1.15 -16.90
CA LYS A 245 -15.60 0.33 -17.28
C LYS A 245 -16.75 0.39 -16.28
N THR A 246 -16.44 0.45 -14.98
CA THR A 246 -17.44 0.28 -13.91
C THR A 246 -17.87 1.59 -13.26
N GLY A 247 -17.08 2.66 -13.43
CA GLY A 247 -17.26 3.90 -12.68
C GLY A 247 -17.01 3.74 -11.18
N ALA A 248 -16.30 2.68 -10.76
CA ALA A 248 -15.90 2.50 -9.37
C ALA A 248 -14.97 3.63 -8.92
N ASP A 249 -14.95 3.87 -7.61
CA ASP A 249 -14.12 4.92 -7.03
C ASP A 249 -12.65 4.45 -6.91
N PRO A 250 -11.65 5.22 -7.38
CA PRO A 250 -10.25 4.86 -7.27
C PRO A 250 -9.76 4.63 -5.83
N ILE A 251 -10.30 5.37 -4.86
CA ILE A 251 -9.96 5.22 -3.44
C ILE A 251 -10.53 3.89 -2.93
N ASP A 252 -11.81 3.62 -3.18
CA ASP A 252 -12.45 2.37 -2.76
C ASP A 252 -11.71 1.14 -3.31
N LEU A 253 -11.28 1.19 -4.58
CA LEU A 253 -10.53 0.11 -5.20
C LEU A 253 -9.17 -0.10 -4.52
N ALA A 254 -8.41 0.97 -4.30
CA ALA A 254 -7.10 0.89 -3.66
C ALA A 254 -7.20 0.36 -2.22
N ASP A 255 -8.15 0.89 -1.44
CA ASP A 255 -8.41 0.46 -0.06
C ASP A 255 -8.83 -1.01 -0.01
N ALA A 256 -9.77 -1.42 -0.87
CA ALA A 256 -10.27 -2.79 -0.90
C ALA A 256 -9.16 -3.80 -1.20
N ILE A 257 -8.31 -3.54 -2.20
CA ILE A 257 -7.18 -4.41 -2.55
C ILE A 257 -6.18 -4.49 -1.39
N TRP A 258 -5.80 -3.34 -0.83
CA TRP A 258 -4.80 -3.25 0.20
C TRP A 258 -5.25 -3.94 1.50
N LEU A 259 -6.45 -3.59 1.99
CA LEU A 259 -7.03 -4.17 3.21
C LEU A 259 -7.30 -5.67 3.05
N TYR A 260 -7.82 -6.12 1.90
CA TYR A 260 -7.99 -7.56 1.64
C TYR A 260 -6.66 -8.30 1.79
N SER A 261 -5.62 -7.79 1.13
CA SER A 261 -4.31 -8.42 1.12
C SER A 261 -3.66 -8.46 2.50
N LEU A 262 -3.87 -7.41 3.31
CA LEU A 262 -3.39 -7.32 4.68
C LEU A 262 -4.16 -8.26 5.62
N LEU A 263 -5.48 -8.09 5.72
CA LEU A 263 -6.35 -8.71 6.72
C LEU A 263 -6.58 -10.21 6.50
N LEU A 264 -6.55 -10.64 5.24
CA LEU A 264 -6.70 -12.05 4.91
C LEU A 264 -5.34 -12.67 4.64
N CYS A 265 -4.76 -12.34 3.49
CA CYS A 265 -3.61 -13.10 3.05
C CYS A 265 -2.36 -12.82 3.90
N GLY A 266 -2.19 -11.60 4.43
CA GLY A 266 -1.09 -11.25 5.34
C GLY A 266 -1.22 -11.92 6.71
N GLU A 267 -2.46 -12.17 7.14
CA GLU A 267 -2.77 -12.87 8.37
C GLU A 267 -2.88 -14.39 8.21
N SER A 268 -2.65 -14.94 7.01
CA SER A 268 -2.75 -16.39 6.82
C SER A 268 -1.49 -17.10 7.33
N PRO A 269 -1.62 -18.17 8.12
CA PRO A 269 -0.47 -18.98 8.53
C PRO A 269 0.22 -19.64 7.32
N ALA A 270 -0.47 -19.79 6.19
CA ALA A 270 0.10 -20.29 4.93
C ALA A 270 1.11 -19.31 4.29
N THR A 271 1.21 -18.09 4.79
CA THR A 271 2.16 -17.07 4.29
C THR A 271 3.28 -16.75 5.28
N VAL A 272 3.39 -17.55 6.34
CA VAL A 272 4.44 -17.40 7.36
C VAL A 272 5.70 -18.12 6.88
N VAL A 273 6.83 -17.40 6.94
CA VAL A 273 8.14 -17.93 6.59
C VAL A 273 8.95 -18.14 7.88
N ASN A 274 9.35 -19.37 8.15
CA ASN A 274 10.26 -19.74 9.22
C ASN A 274 11.71 -19.63 8.73
N GLY A 275 12.56 -18.94 9.49
CA GLY A 275 14.02 -19.04 9.33
C GLY A 275 14.56 -18.63 7.95
N ALA A 276 13.96 -17.62 7.30
CA ALA A 276 14.38 -17.18 5.97
C ALA A 276 15.92 -17.06 5.88
N PRO A 277 16.60 -17.84 5.01
CA PRO A 277 18.05 -17.83 4.91
C PRO A 277 18.54 -16.40 4.56
N LYS A 278 19.67 -16.01 5.15
CA LYS A 278 20.32 -14.71 4.92
C LYS A 278 20.84 -14.52 3.49
N GLU A 279 20.82 -15.56 2.67
CA GLU A 279 21.32 -15.54 1.30
C GLU A 279 20.26 -15.01 0.32
N ILE A 280 20.74 -14.29 -0.69
CA ILE A 280 19.96 -13.75 -1.79
C ILE A 280 19.53 -14.93 -2.67
N LEU A 281 18.35 -15.50 -2.36
CA LEU A 281 17.70 -16.46 -3.24
C LEU A 281 17.11 -15.76 -4.47
N PRO A 282 17.02 -16.46 -5.62
CA PRO A 282 16.33 -15.97 -6.80
C PRO A 282 14.85 -15.67 -6.53
N LEU A 283 14.27 -14.74 -7.31
CA LEU A 283 12.97 -14.09 -7.06
C LEU A 283 11.77 -15.04 -7.02
N PHE A 284 11.89 -16.17 -7.67
CA PHE A 284 10.94 -17.27 -7.64
C PHE A 284 11.76 -18.50 -7.31
N ALA A 285 11.70 -18.91 -6.04
CA ALA A 285 12.09 -20.26 -5.67
C ALA A 285 10.81 -21.10 -5.70
N GLU A 286 10.71 -22.00 -6.67
CA GLU A 286 9.80 -23.12 -6.55
C GLU A 286 10.39 -24.04 -5.48
N GLY A 287 9.73 -24.11 -4.33
CA GLY A 287 10.19 -24.92 -3.21
C GLY A 287 9.57 -24.49 -1.88
N ASP A 288 9.44 -25.44 -0.96
CA ASP A 288 8.94 -25.23 0.40
C ASP A 288 9.99 -24.57 1.33
N GLU A 289 10.99 -23.88 0.78
CA GLU A 289 12.07 -23.28 1.54
C GLU A 289 11.56 -22.25 2.56
N GLY A 290 11.70 -22.60 3.84
CA GLY A 290 11.24 -21.78 4.95
C GLY A 290 9.72 -21.77 5.13
N ARG A 291 8.95 -22.63 4.45
CA ARG A 291 7.53 -22.82 4.77
C ARG A 291 7.41 -23.25 6.23
N SER A 292 6.47 -22.65 6.96
CA SER A 292 6.22 -23.06 8.34
C SER A 292 5.51 -24.42 8.39
N GLY A 293 6.27 -25.49 8.17
CA GLY A 293 5.96 -26.86 8.58
C GLY A 293 5.48 -27.79 7.46
N ASP A 294 6.32 -28.78 7.14
CA ASP A 294 5.91 -30.13 6.70
C ASP A 294 5.17 -30.92 7.81
N SER A 295 4.82 -30.25 8.91
CA SER A 295 4.09 -30.79 10.04
C SER A 295 2.63 -30.35 10.00
N ALA A 296 1.73 -31.25 10.40
CA ALA A 296 0.31 -30.95 10.50
C ALA A 296 0.08 -29.62 11.25
N TRP A 297 -0.78 -28.75 10.69
CA TRP A 297 -1.13 -27.47 11.29
C TRP A 297 -1.49 -27.63 12.77
N SER A 298 -0.87 -26.83 13.64
CA SER A 298 -1.31 -26.74 15.03
C SER A 298 -2.77 -26.25 15.10
N ALA A 299 -3.48 -26.58 16.18
CA ALA A 299 -4.87 -26.14 16.36
C ALA A 299 -5.04 -24.61 16.24
N GLY A 300 -4.05 -23.85 16.71
CA GLY A 300 -4.02 -22.39 16.57
C GLY A 300 -3.85 -21.93 15.12
N GLN A 301 -2.95 -22.55 14.36
CA GLN A 301 -2.77 -22.26 12.94
C GLN A 301 -4.01 -22.65 12.13
N LEU A 302 -4.62 -23.81 12.38
CA LEU A 302 -5.85 -24.21 11.70
C LEU A 302 -6.98 -23.21 11.95
N LYS A 303 -7.16 -22.77 13.21
CA LYS A 303 -8.14 -21.71 13.55
C LYS A 303 -7.88 -20.41 12.80
N ARG A 304 -6.61 -20.00 12.66
CA ARG A 304 -6.23 -18.79 11.89
C ARG A 304 -6.43 -18.99 10.38
N LEU A 305 -6.12 -20.17 9.85
CA LEU A 305 -6.34 -20.54 8.45
C LEU A 305 -7.83 -20.51 8.09
N MET A 306 -8.71 -21.03 8.97
CA MET A 306 -10.16 -20.99 8.76
C MET A 306 -10.70 -19.56 8.77
N ARG A 307 -10.17 -18.68 9.63
CA ARG A 307 -10.56 -17.26 9.70
C ARG A 307 -10.02 -16.40 8.56
N THR A 308 -8.99 -16.88 7.85
CA THR A 308 -8.39 -16.17 6.71
C THR A 308 -8.74 -16.86 5.40
N CYS A 309 -7.98 -17.88 5.01
CA CYS A 309 -8.17 -18.63 3.76
C CYS A 309 -9.53 -19.35 3.68
N GLY A 310 -10.06 -19.88 4.78
CA GLY A 310 -11.36 -20.58 4.79
C GLY A 310 -12.58 -19.64 4.68
N ALA A 311 -12.45 -18.43 5.20
CA ALA A 311 -13.46 -17.38 5.11
C ALA A 311 -13.26 -16.45 3.90
N CYS A 312 -12.16 -16.61 3.15
CA CYS A 312 -11.82 -15.75 2.04
C CYS A 312 -12.87 -15.83 0.91
N PRO A 313 -13.39 -14.69 0.42
CA PRO A 313 -14.38 -14.68 -0.66
C PRO A 313 -13.80 -15.11 -2.01
N LEU A 314 -12.47 -15.12 -2.15
CA LEU A 314 -11.75 -15.52 -3.36
C LEU A 314 -11.12 -16.91 -3.21
N GLN A 315 -11.59 -17.72 -2.25
CA GLN A 315 -10.98 -19.01 -1.98
C GLN A 315 -11.05 -19.99 -3.15
N ASP A 316 -12.08 -19.90 -3.99
CA ASP A 316 -12.30 -20.88 -5.07
C ASP A 316 -11.38 -20.63 -6.26
N THR A 317 -10.83 -19.42 -6.40
CA THR A 317 -9.93 -19.02 -7.50
C THR A 317 -8.47 -18.90 -7.07
N CYS A 318 -8.18 -18.85 -5.77
CA CYS A 318 -6.83 -18.63 -5.26
C CYS A 318 -6.03 -19.94 -5.21
N VAL A 319 -4.97 -20.00 -6.01
CA VAL A 319 -4.07 -21.14 -6.24
C VAL A 319 -2.78 -21.03 -5.42
N TYR A 320 -2.30 -19.81 -5.16
CA TYR A 320 -1.02 -19.61 -4.46
C TYR A 320 -1.17 -18.93 -3.10
N ALA A 321 -0.33 -19.30 -2.13
CA ALA A 321 -0.03 -18.54 -0.93
C ALA A 321 1.29 -17.79 -1.14
N ILE A 322 1.24 -16.46 -1.14
CA ILE A 322 2.40 -15.61 -1.46
C ILE A 322 2.86 -14.85 -0.19
N PRO A 323 3.97 -15.28 0.46
CA PRO A 323 4.50 -14.62 1.64
C PRO A 323 5.11 -13.26 1.32
N SER A 324 4.98 -12.30 2.24
CA SER A 324 5.47 -10.93 2.08
C SER A 324 6.95 -10.77 2.43
N GLN A 325 7.45 -11.56 3.38
CA GLN A 325 8.81 -11.40 3.89
C GLN A 325 9.88 -11.57 2.81
N PRO A 326 9.82 -12.57 1.89
CA PRO A 326 10.78 -12.69 0.80
C PRO A 326 10.76 -11.48 -0.13
N TYR A 327 9.58 -10.89 -0.34
CA TYR A 327 9.43 -9.71 -1.19
C TYR A 327 10.09 -8.50 -0.56
N TYR A 328 9.77 -8.20 0.69
CA TYR A 328 10.31 -7.02 1.35
C TYR A 328 11.81 -7.11 1.65
N ARG A 329 12.35 -8.32 1.86
CA ARG A 329 13.78 -8.52 2.14
C ARG A 329 14.65 -8.68 0.89
N ARG A 330 14.13 -9.31 -0.17
CA ARG A 330 14.92 -9.74 -1.33
C ARG A 330 14.31 -9.31 -2.68
N GLY A 331 13.20 -8.57 -2.66
CA GLY A 331 12.38 -8.30 -3.84
C GLY A 331 11.60 -9.53 -4.34
N THR A 332 11.71 -10.68 -3.67
CA THR A 332 11.34 -12.02 -4.13
C THR A 332 9.86 -12.37 -3.96
N LEU A 333 9.18 -12.91 -4.98
CA LEU A 333 7.83 -13.48 -4.86
C LEU A 333 7.90 -15.01 -4.82
N LEU A 334 7.68 -15.61 -3.66
CA LEU A 334 7.52 -17.07 -3.57
C LEU A 334 6.07 -17.45 -3.87
N LEU A 335 5.87 -18.42 -4.77
CA LEU A 335 4.55 -18.93 -5.13
C LEU A 335 4.39 -20.32 -4.51
N TRP A 336 3.85 -20.38 -3.30
CA TRP A 336 3.58 -21.67 -2.67
C TRP A 336 2.21 -22.16 -3.10
N GLU A 337 2.10 -23.44 -3.44
CA GLU A 337 0.79 -24.03 -3.68
C GLU A 337 -0.05 -23.87 -2.40
N ARG A 338 -1.25 -23.31 -2.59
CA ARG A 338 -2.12 -23.03 -1.47
C ARG A 338 -2.67 -24.34 -0.92
N GLU A 339 -2.28 -24.63 0.32
CA GLU A 339 -2.98 -25.63 1.11
C GLU A 339 -4.43 -25.19 1.36
N ARG A 340 -5.36 -26.03 0.92
CA ARG A 340 -6.78 -25.80 1.16
C ARG A 340 -7.08 -26.17 2.61
N PRO A 341 -7.81 -25.33 3.36
CA PRO A 341 -8.27 -25.72 4.67
C PRO A 341 -9.09 -27.01 4.54
N PRO A 342 -8.98 -27.97 5.49
CA PRO A 342 -9.88 -29.11 5.51
C PRO A 342 -11.32 -28.57 5.52
N LEU A 343 -12.11 -28.98 4.53
CA LEU A 343 -13.49 -28.53 4.29
C LEU A 343 -14.35 -28.76 5.53
N ILE A 344 -14.39 -27.79 6.45
CA ILE A 344 -15.26 -27.79 7.63
C ILE A 344 -15.73 -26.36 7.91
N LEU A 345 -16.30 -25.66 6.93
CA LEU A 345 -17.26 -24.61 7.24
C LEU A 345 -18.41 -24.64 6.22
N PRO A 346 -19.67 -24.73 6.67
CA PRO A 346 -20.83 -24.56 5.81
C PRO A 346 -20.80 -23.17 5.16
N PRO A 347 -21.37 -22.99 3.96
CA PRO A 347 -21.47 -21.69 3.28
C PRO A 347 -22.10 -20.58 4.15
N HIS A 348 -22.92 -20.95 5.14
CA HIS A 348 -23.61 -20.04 6.04
C HIS A 348 -22.72 -19.42 7.14
N ALA A 349 -21.51 -19.95 7.36
CA ALA A 349 -20.50 -19.32 8.21
C ALA A 349 -19.70 -18.22 7.47
N ARG A 350 -20.01 -17.97 6.18
CA ARG A 350 -19.38 -16.94 5.33
C ARG A 350 -20.02 -15.55 5.50
N GLU A 351 -21.11 -15.47 6.25
CA GLU A 351 -21.66 -14.21 6.75
C GLU A 351 -21.43 -14.16 8.26
N PRO A 352 -20.66 -13.20 8.80
CA PRO A 352 -20.68 -12.98 10.22
C PRO A 352 -22.09 -12.49 10.58
N LYS A 353 -22.77 -13.19 11.48
CA LYS A 353 -23.88 -12.57 12.23
C LYS A 353 -23.29 -11.31 12.86
N VAL A 354 -23.74 -10.15 12.41
CA VAL A 354 -23.64 -8.92 13.17
C VAL A 354 -24.23 -9.27 14.53
N ALA A 355 -23.41 -9.27 15.57
CA ALA A 355 -23.96 -9.27 16.92
C ALA A 355 -24.86 -8.03 16.95
N ALA A 356 -26.17 -8.24 17.13
CA ALA A 356 -27.06 -7.15 17.44
C ALA A 356 -26.43 -6.38 18.60
N PRO A 357 -26.40 -5.04 18.57
CA PRO A 357 -25.96 -4.30 19.73
C PRO A 357 -26.80 -4.78 20.90
N ASP A 358 -26.14 -5.17 21.99
CA ASP A 358 -26.82 -5.53 23.23
C ASP A 358 -27.70 -4.34 23.62
N GLU A 359 -29.01 -4.46 23.38
CA GLU A 359 -30.05 -3.64 24.00
C GLU A 359 -30.07 -4.02 25.48
N GLU A 360 -29.21 -3.41 26.28
CA GLU A 360 -29.40 -3.27 27.73
C GLU A 360 -28.34 -2.33 28.32
N VAL A 361 -28.58 -1.02 28.23
CA VAL A 361 -28.43 -0.10 29.38
C VAL A 361 -29.46 1.02 29.21
N GLU A 362 -30.68 0.76 29.69
CA GLU A 362 -31.62 1.80 30.06
C GLU A 362 -31.23 2.36 31.44
N GLU A 363 -31.48 3.66 31.62
CA GLU A 363 -31.55 4.40 32.90
C GLU A 363 -30.27 4.68 33.70
N ALA A 364 -29.68 5.86 33.46
CA ALA A 364 -29.40 6.81 34.54
C ALA A 364 -29.15 8.23 34.01
N GLY A 365 -30.05 9.17 34.34
CA GLY A 365 -29.63 10.52 34.69
C GLY A 365 -29.88 11.66 33.69
N GLN A 366 -31.11 11.81 33.19
CA GLN A 366 -31.62 13.17 32.94
C GLN A 366 -31.80 13.92 34.27
N LYS A 367 -30.84 14.79 34.61
CA LYS A 367 -31.04 15.98 35.45
C LYS A 367 -30.26 17.11 34.80
N ALA A 368 -30.94 17.95 34.01
CA ALA A 368 -31.48 19.22 34.48
C ALA A 368 -30.37 20.19 34.93
N PHE A 369 -29.90 21.01 33.99
CA PHE A 369 -29.40 22.35 34.29
C PHE A 369 -30.16 23.34 33.42
N SER A 370 -31.18 23.94 34.04
CA SER A 370 -31.80 25.18 33.62
C SER A 370 -32.02 26.04 34.88
N PHE A 371 -32.17 27.35 34.63
CA PHE A 371 -32.29 28.49 35.55
C PHE A 371 -30.96 29.11 36.00
N SER A 372 -30.76 30.43 35.97
CA SER A 372 -31.48 31.57 35.38
C SER A 372 -30.63 32.82 35.62
N ALA A 373 -30.90 33.87 34.85
CA ALA A 373 -30.41 35.21 35.08
C ALA A 373 -30.85 35.78 36.44
N GLU A 374 -29.93 36.50 37.09
CA GLU A 374 -30.07 37.85 37.65
C GLU A 374 -28.70 38.53 37.64
#